data_AF-A0A3R6EJK7-F1
#
_entry.id   AF-A0A3R6EJK7-F1
#
_cell.length_a   1.000
_cell.length_b   1.000
_cell.length_c   1.000
_cell.angle_alpha   90.00
_cell.angle_beta   90.00
_cell.angle_gamma   90.00
#
_symmetry.space_group_name_H-M   'P 1'
#
loop_
_entity.id
_entity.type
_entity.pdbx_description
1 polymer ?
#
loop_
_entity_poly.entity_id
_entity_poly.type
_entity_poly.pdbx_seq_one_letter_code
_entity_poly.pdbx_strand_id
1 'polypeptide(L)'
;MKENKIISYKGFDKNMKCRGFQYEVGKEYEMDGEIKCCKQGFHACKSPMEVWDYYDMLTSRFAKVEQSGKIDKEDNSTKVCSSKIKISAELKLADIIKLGVKWIKDVTSPSKVKATGELNDNGGYSAKIGSSGYSAKIGSSGYSAKIGSSGYSAKIGSSGYSAKIGSSGYSAKIGSSGYSAKIGSSGYSAKIGSSGYSAKIGSSGYSAKIGSSGYSAKIGSSGYSAKIGSSGYSAKIGSSGYSAKIGSSGYSAKIGSSGYSAKIGSSGYSAKIGSSGYSAKIGSSGYSAKIGSSGYSAKIGSSGYSAKIGSSGYSAKIGSSGYSAKIGSSGYSAKIGSSGDYAKIGSSGDYAKIGSSGDSAQIGSSGDSAQIGSSGDSAQIGSSGYYVQIDSTGEDSGKIAGDHRLIKAIKLTKK
;
A
#
# COMPACT_ATOMS: atom_id res chain seq x y z
N MET A 1 1.54 69.61 8.73
CA MET A 1 1.12 68.20 8.55
C MET A 1 2.36 67.40 8.17
N LYS A 2 2.71 66.33 8.88
CA LYS A 2 3.83 65.46 8.46
C LYS A 2 3.43 64.75 7.19
N GLU A 3 4.18 64.94 6.12
CA GLU A 3 3.97 64.23 4.86
C GLU A 3 4.10 62.72 5.11
N ASN A 4 3.09 61.93 4.69
CA ASN A 4 3.09 60.49 4.89
C ASN A 4 4.16 59.85 4.00
N LYS A 5 5.31 59.54 4.59
CA LYS A 5 6.41 58.84 3.91
C LYS A 5 6.26 57.34 4.03
N ILE A 6 6.43 56.63 2.91
CA ILE A 6 6.48 55.17 2.84
C ILE A 6 7.93 54.75 2.60
N ILE A 7 8.41 53.79 3.38
CA ILE A 7 9.67 53.12 3.11
C ILE A 7 9.40 51.96 2.15
N SER A 8 10.15 51.91 1.06
CA SER A 8 10.09 50.84 0.06
C SER A 8 11.48 50.56 -0.52
N TYR A 9 11.54 49.61 -1.44
CA TYR A 9 12.78 49.07 -2.00
C TYR A 9 12.70 49.08 -3.52
N LYS A 10 13.76 49.55 -4.16
CA LYS A 10 13.80 49.76 -5.60
C LYS A 10 14.99 49.06 -6.21
N GLY A 11 14.77 48.40 -7.33
CA GLY A 11 15.80 47.85 -8.21
C GLY A 11 16.12 48.81 -9.36
N PHE A 12 17.36 48.76 -9.82
CA PHE A 12 17.90 49.53 -10.94
C PHE A 12 18.79 48.62 -11.79
N ASP A 13 19.07 49.03 -13.02
CA ASP A 13 20.15 48.40 -13.77
C ASP A 13 21.53 48.66 -13.12
N LYS A 14 22.58 48.05 -13.69
CA LYS A 14 23.98 48.21 -13.24
C LYS A 14 24.45 49.67 -13.16
N ASN A 15 23.79 50.59 -13.85
CA ASN A 15 24.13 52.02 -13.93
C ASN A 15 23.20 52.90 -13.07
N MET A 16 22.39 52.33 -12.17
CA MET A 16 21.38 53.07 -11.38
C MET A 16 20.31 53.75 -12.25
N LYS A 17 19.95 53.16 -13.39
CA LYS A 17 18.87 53.64 -14.25
C LYS A 17 17.60 52.81 -14.11
N CYS A 18 16.46 53.47 -14.26
CA CYS A 18 15.16 52.82 -14.38
C CYS A 18 14.27 53.64 -15.32
N ARG A 19 13.79 53.03 -16.42
CA ARG A 19 12.82 53.62 -17.38
C ARG A 19 13.19 55.05 -17.84
N GLY A 20 14.46 55.26 -18.19
CA GLY A 20 14.97 56.54 -18.71
C GLY A 20 15.44 57.53 -17.64
N PHE A 21 15.20 57.26 -16.36
CA PHE A 21 15.69 58.09 -15.26
C PHE A 21 17.02 57.56 -14.73
N GLN A 22 17.97 58.48 -14.54
CA GLN A 22 19.22 58.24 -13.82
C GLN A 22 19.03 58.62 -12.36
N TYR A 23 19.24 57.65 -11.47
CA TYR A 23 19.13 57.85 -10.03
C TYR A 23 20.51 57.92 -9.37
N GLU A 24 20.56 58.66 -8.27
CA GLU A 24 21.73 58.78 -7.41
C GLU A 24 21.32 58.68 -5.94
N VAL A 25 22.16 58.04 -5.14
CA VAL A 25 21.94 57.89 -3.69
C VAL A 25 21.99 59.27 -3.02
N GLY A 26 21.05 59.52 -2.11
CA GLY A 26 20.86 60.78 -1.39
C GLY A 26 19.91 61.76 -2.08
N LYS A 27 19.70 61.63 -3.40
CA LYS A 27 18.85 62.54 -4.17
C LYS A 27 17.36 62.21 -4.06
N GLU A 28 16.55 63.25 -4.21
CA GLU A 28 15.10 63.20 -4.27
C GLU A 28 14.63 63.67 -5.66
N TYR A 29 13.60 62.99 -6.15
CA TYR A 29 13.05 63.20 -7.49
C TYR A 29 11.54 63.37 -7.37
N GLU A 30 10.99 64.27 -8.18
CA GLU A 30 9.56 64.52 -8.28
C GLU A 30 9.10 64.31 -9.74
N MET A 31 7.90 63.79 -9.92
CA MET A 31 7.25 63.66 -11.22
C MET A 31 5.93 64.39 -11.27
N ASP A 32 5.70 65.05 -12.40
CA ASP A 32 4.44 65.68 -12.73
C ASP A 32 3.56 64.76 -13.59
N GLY A 33 2.25 64.85 -13.43
CA GLY A 33 1.27 64.12 -14.26
C GLY A 33 0.55 62.95 -13.57
N GLU A 34 0.08 61.98 -14.36
CA GLU A 34 -0.66 60.80 -13.89
C GLU A 34 0.28 59.83 -13.16
N ILE A 35 0.13 59.71 -11.84
CA ILE A 35 0.88 58.74 -11.04
C ILE A 35 0.25 57.36 -11.23
N LYS A 36 0.89 56.54 -12.08
CA LYS A 36 0.48 55.16 -12.33
C LYS A 36 1.67 54.21 -12.25
N CYS A 37 1.46 53.06 -11.64
CA CYS A 37 2.49 52.02 -11.54
C CYS A 37 3.08 51.64 -12.92
N CYS A 38 4.41 51.48 -12.95
CA CYS A 38 5.19 50.95 -14.09
C CYS A 38 5.37 51.86 -15.33
N LYS A 39 4.81 53.07 -15.40
CA LYS A 39 4.97 53.95 -16.58
C LYS A 39 6.25 54.80 -16.57
N GLN A 40 6.65 55.37 -15.43
CA GLN A 40 7.62 56.47 -15.38
C GLN A 40 8.75 56.28 -14.33
N GLY A 41 9.16 55.04 -14.04
CA GLY A 41 10.37 54.80 -13.24
C GLY A 41 10.27 55.03 -11.72
N PHE A 42 9.24 55.68 -11.17
CA PHE A 42 9.12 55.99 -9.73
C PHE A 42 8.41 54.91 -8.90
N HIS A 43 8.41 53.67 -9.41
CA HIS A 43 7.86 52.53 -8.69
C HIS A 43 8.92 51.89 -7.80
N ALA A 44 8.47 51.36 -6.67
CA ALA A 44 9.24 50.56 -5.71
C ALA A 44 8.32 49.55 -5.01
N CYS A 45 8.88 48.56 -4.32
CA CYS A 45 8.13 47.52 -3.62
C CYS A 45 8.25 47.71 -2.12
N LYS A 46 7.16 47.59 -1.36
CA LYS A 46 7.26 47.61 0.12
C LYS A 46 7.96 46.38 0.65
N SER A 47 7.77 45.23 -0.01
CA SER A 47 8.56 44.01 0.22
C SER A 47 9.93 44.14 -0.44
N PRO A 48 11.03 44.01 0.31
CA PRO A 48 12.37 44.01 -0.28
C PRO A 48 12.60 42.84 -1.25
N MET A 49 11.94 41.70 -1.04
CA MET A 49 12.17 40.48 -1.83
C MET A 49 11.45 40.52 -3.19
N GLU A 50 10.30 41.19 -3.26
CA GLU A 50 9.51 41.31 -4.49
C GLU A 50 10.25 42.11 -5.58
N VAL A 51 11.26 42.90 -5.21
CA VAL A 51 12.11 43.60 -6.18
C VAL A 51 12.80 42.60 -7.13
N TRP A 52 13.07 41.37 -6.68
CA TRP A 52 13.72 40.33 -7.47
C TRP A 52 12.80 39.65 -8.49
N ASP A 53 11.48 39.85 -8.41
CA ASP A 53 10.55 39.43 -9.46
C ASP A 53 10.72 40.28 -10.73
N TYR A 54 11.35 41.46 -10.60
CA TYR A 54 11.51 42.44 -11.68
C TYR A 54 12.97 42.70 -12.09
N TYR A 55 13.93 42.41 -11.21
CA TYR A 55 15.35 42.71 -11.41
C TYR A 55 16.20 41.50 -11.04
N ASP A 56 17.18 41.19 -11.88
CA ASP A 56 18.12 40.10 -11.60
C ASP A 56 18.98 40.39 -10.37
N MET A 57 19.08 39.44 -9.44
CA MET A 57 19.75 39.60 -8.15
C MET A 57 21.24 39.93 -8.26
N LEU A 58 21.93 39.42 -9.28
CA LEU A 58 23.39 39.45 -9.36
C LEU A 58 23.90 40.62 -10.20
N THR A 59 23.10 41.08 -11.15
CA THR A 59 23.49 42.10 -12.13
C THR A 59 22.81 43.45 -11.90
N SER A 60 21.78 43.49 -11.05
CA SER A 60 21.05 44.72 -10.72
C SER A 60 21.56 45.37 -9.43
N ARG A 61 21.21 46.64 -9.25
CA ARG A 61 21.50 47.41 -8.03
C ARG A 61 20.21 47.67 -7.27
N PHE A 62 20.29 47.76 -5.94
CA PHE A 62 19.11 47.88 -5.08
C PHE A 62 19.28 49.04 -4.11
N ALA A 63 18.20 49.77 -3.82
CA ALA A 63 18.22 50.84 -2.83
C ALA A 63 16.98 50.80 -1.94
N LYS A 64 17.16 51.25 -0.70
CA LYS A 64 16.07 51.69 0.17
C LYS A 64 15.65 53.08 -0.28
N VAL A 65 14.35 53.28 -0.46
CA VAL A 65 13.80 54.56 -0.89
C VAL A 65 12.72 55.04 0.07
N GLU A 66 12.54 56.36 0.12
CA GLU A 66 11.41 57.03 0.76
C GLU A 66 10.50 57.57 -0.33
N GLN A 67 9.22 57.22 -0.28
CA GLN A 67 8.21 57.67 -1.23
C GLN A 67 7.17 58.54 -0.51
N SER A 68 6.76 59.64 -1.15
CA SER A 68 5.75 60.56 -0.62
C SER A 68 4.94 61.22 -1.75
N GLY A 69 4.07 62.17 -1.39
CA GLY A 69 3.14 62.81 -2.31
C GLY A 69 1.96 61.91 -2.72
N LYS A 70 1.54 62.01 -3.99
CA LYS A 70 0.47 61.17 -4.54
C LYS A 70 0.99 59.75 -4.73
N ILE A 71 0.23 58.75 -4.28
CA ILE A 71 0.65 57.34 -4.32
C ILE A 71 -0.41 56.50 -5.04
N ASP A 72 0.06 55.73 -6.02
CA ASP A 72 -0.70 54.68 -6.69
C ASP A 72 -0.18 53.30 -6.23
N LYS A 73 -1.08 52.34 -6.02
CA LYS A 73 -0.74 51.01 -5.51
C LYS A 73 -1.30 49.96 -6.45
N GLU A 74 -0.53 48.92 -6.70
CA GLU A 74 -1.00 47.76 -7.46
C GLU A 74 -1.76 46.79 -6.55
N ASP A 75 -2.91 46.27 -7.01
CA ASP A 75 -3.83 45.51 -6.17
C ASP A 75 -3.28 44.14 -5.71
N ASN A 76 -2.44 43.51 -6.54
CA ASN A 76 -1.98 42.13 -6.34
C ASN A 76 -0.48 42.03 -5.99
N SER A 77 0.15 43.13 -5.57
CA SER A 77 1.59 43.18 -5.31
C SER A 77 1.91 44.20 -4.20
N THR A 78 3.13 44.23 -3.68
CA THR A 78 3.55 45.29 -2.74
C THR A 78 4.09 46.52 -3.45
N LYS A 79 3.98 46.55 -4.77
CA LYS A 79 4.45 47.61 -5.64
C LYS A 79 3.61 48.88 -5.46
N VAL A 80 4.32 49.98 -5.38
CA VAL A 80 3.76 51.32 -5.22
C VAL A 80 4.51 52.31 -6.11
N CYS A 81 3.79 53.25 -6.68
CA CYS A 81 4.32 54.38 -7.43
C CYS A 81 3.99 55.66 -6.68
N SER A 82 4.91 56.62 -6.67
CA SER A 82 4.72 57.89 -5.96
C SER A 82 5.14 59.08 -6.80
N SER A 83 4.56 60.24 -6.54
CA SER A 83 4.98 61.49 -7.19
C SER A 83 6.36 61.94 -6.72
N LYS A 84 6.77 61.60 -5.49
CA LYS A 84 8.12 61.87 -4.96
C LYS A 84 8.83 60.60 -4.54
N ILE A 85 10.10 60.48 -4.88
CA ILE A 85 10.96 59.36 -4.47
C ILE A 85 12.36 59.86 -4.11
N LYS A 86 12.81 59.53 -2.90
CA LYS A 86 14.18 59.78 -2.43
C LYS A 86 14.96 58.47 -2.32
N ILE A 87 16.14 58.43 -2.92
CA ILE A 87 17.02 57.25 -2.86
C ILE A 87 17.84 57.33 -1.57
N SER A 88 17.35 56.77 -0.48
CA SER A 88 17.96 56.98 0.84
C SER A 88 19.34 56.32 0.98
N ALA A 89 19.46 55.06 0.56
CA ALA A 89 20.72 54.33 0.64
C ALA A 89 20.74 53.16 -0.35
N GLU A 90 21.87 52.95 -1.02
CA GLU A 90 22.11 51.71 -1.76
C GLU A 90 22.30 50.54 -0.80
N LEU A 91 21.75 49.38 -1.16
CA LEU A 91 21.77 48.17 -0.37
C LEU A 91 22.68 47.14 -1.02
N LYS A 92 23.59 46.57 -0.24
CA LYS A 92 24.28 45.34 -0.65
C LYS A 92 23.28 44.18 -0.60
N LEU A 93 23.59 43.10 -1.32
CA LEU A 93 22.76 41.88 -1.33
C LEU A 93 22.47 41.37 0.11
N ALA A 94 23.48 41.41 0.98
CA ALA A 94 23.31 41.01 2.38
C ALA A 94 22.32 41.91 3.15
N ASP A 95 22.26 43.21 2.84
CA ASP A 95 21.40 44.16 3.54
C ASP A 95 19.94 44.00 3.11
N ILE A 96 19.68 43.83 1.81
CA ILE A 96 18.33 43.56 1.30
C ILE A 96 17.80 42.21 1.80
N ILE A 97 18.66 41.18 1.93
CA ILE A 97 18.28 39.89 2.54
C ILE A 97 17.89 40.09 4.02
N LYS A 98 18.71 40.80 4.81
CA LYS A 98 18.41 41.08 6.22
C LYS A 98 17.09 41.84 6.38
N LEU A 99 16.86 42.83 5.52
CA LEU A 99 15.62 43.60 5.50
C LEU A 99 14.43 42.73 5.06
N GLY A 100 14.61 41.83 4.10
CA GLY A 100 13.62 40.84 3.67
C GLY A 100 13.17 39.95 4.83
N VAL A 101 14.13 39.37 5.55
CA VAL A 101 13.84 38.54 6.73
C VAL A 101 13.11 39.35 7.81
N LYS A 102 13.53 40.59 8.06
CA LYS A 102 12.86 41.47 9.04
C LYS A 102 11.44 41.82 8.62
N TRP A 103 11.23 42.11 7.33
CA TRP A 103 9.92 42.41 6.78
C TRP A 103 8.98 41.21 6.87
N ILE A 104 9.45 40.02 6.48
CA ILE A 104 8.67 38.77 6.60
C ILE A 104 8.23 38.56 8.04
N LYS A 105 9.16 38.63 9.01
CA LYS A 105 8.85 38.49 10.45
C LYS A 105 7.77 39.46 10.92
N ASP A 106 7.79 40.69 10.42
CA ASP A 106 6.83 41.73 10.77
C ASP A 106 5.44 41.45 10.16
N VAL A 107 5.36 41.17 8.85
CA VAL A 107 4.06 40.92 8.20
C VAL A 107 3.43 39.59 8.60
N THR A 108 4.25 38.61 9.01
CA THR A 108 3.78 37.33 9.56
C THR A 108 3.63 37.35 11.08
N SER A 109 3.76 38.51 11.74
CA SER A 109 3.62 38.56 13.20
C SER A 109 2.19 38.18 13.61
N PRO A 110 2.00 37.44 14.72
CA PRO A 110 0.67 37.04 15.19
C PRO A 110 -0.30 38.21 15.43
N SER A 111 0.22 39.42 15.64
CA SER A 111 -0.56 40.65 15.82
C SER A 111 -1.08 41.26 14.50
N LYS A 112 -0.42 40.97 13.36
CA LYS A 112 -0.77 41.52 12.04
C LYS A 112 -1.48 40.51 11.15
N VAL A 113 -1.22 39.23 11.35
CA VAL A 113 -2.00 38.15 10.76
C VAL A 113 -3.25 38.00 11.63
N LYS A 114 -4.44 38.32 11.10
CA LYS A 114 -5.68 37.89 11.76
C LYS A 114 -5.56 36.38 11.95
N ALA A 115 -5.57 35.92 13.20
CA ALA A 115 -5.69 34.50 13.50
C ALA A 115 -7.08 34.03 13.04
N THR A 116 -7.27 33.83 11.75
CA THR A 116 -8.12 32.74 11.29
C THR A 116 -7.48 31.50 11.89
N GLY A 117 -8.21 30.69 12.65
CA GLY A 117 -7.72 29.48 13.33
C GLY A 117 -7.20 28.38 12.39
N GLU A 118 -6.81 28.74 11.18
CA GLU A 118 -6.09 27.94 10.21
C GLU A 118 -4.61 28.30 10.36
N LEU A 119 -3.92 27.51 11.19
CA LEU A 119 -2.50 27.32 10.98
C LEU A 119 -2.32 26.98 9.50
N ASN A 120 -1.37 27.65 8.88
CA ASN A 120 -0.77 27.37 7.58
C ASN A 120 -0.07 25.99 7.54
N ASP A 121 -0.76 24.95 8.01
CA ASP A 121 -0.50 23.61 7.52
C ASP A 121 -0.95 23.55 6.05
N ASN A 122 -0.31 22.71 5.24
CA ASN A 122 -0.79 22.39 3.90
C ASN A 122 -2.11 21.56 3.96
N GLY A 123 -2.99 21.86 4.92
CA GLY A 123 -4.26 21.24 5.22
C GLY A 123 -5.36 21.68 4.26
N GLY A 124 -5.08 21.71 2.96
CA GLY A 124 -6.15 21.68 1.99
C GLY A 124 -6.98 20.41 2.20
N TYR A 125 -8.31 20.53 2.26
CA TYR A 125 -9.27 19.40 2.28
C TYR A 125 -8.96 18.33 1.20
N SER A 126 -8.24 18.72 0.14
CA SER A 126 -7.57 17.81 -0.78
C SER A 126 -6.19 18.33 -1.21
N ALA A 127 -5.14 17.54 -0.99
CA ALA A 127 -3.80 17.83 -1.54
C ALA A 127 -3.58 17.05 -2.87
N LYS A 128 -3.18 17.74 -3.94
CA LYS A 128 -2.94 17.13 -5.26
C LYS A 128 -1.58 17.57 -5.82
N ILE A 129 -0.75 16.61 -6.23
CA ILE A 129 0.44 16.84 -7.07
C ILE A 129 0.28 16.04 -8.37
N GLY A 130 0.33 16.74 -9.52
CA GLY A 130 0.66 16.12 -10.79
C GLY A 130 2.17 16.12 -10.95
N SER A 131 2.85 14.99 -11.17
CA SER A 131 4.31 15.02 -11.32
C SER A 131 4.83 14.22 -12.51
N SER A 132 5.82 14.81 -13.18
CA SER A 132 6.74 14.22 -14.15
C SER A 132 8.18 14.18 -13.63
N GLY A 133 8.42 14.53 -12.36
CA GLY A 133 9.75 14.56 -11.74
C GLY A 133 10.22 13.23 -11.11
N TYR A 134 11.52 13.13 -10.79
CA TYR A 134 12.17 11.95 -10.21
C TYR A 134 11.55 11.47 -8.87
N SER A 135 11.02 12.39 -8.06
CA SER A 135 10.35 12.07 -6.81
C SER A 135 9.18 13.01 -6.52
N ALA A 136 8.11 12.48 -5.91
CA ALA A 136 6.97 13.26 -5.42
C ALA A 136 6.67 12.91 -3.95
N LYS A 137 6.51 13.92 -3.10
CA LYS A 137 6.18 13.76 -1.68
C LYS A 137 5.01 14.67 -1.30
N ILE A 138 3.99 14.11 -0.67
CA ILE A 138 2.88 14.84 -0.07
C ILE A 138 2.75 14.45 1.40
N GLY A 139 2.68 15.44 2.29
CA GLY A 139 2.15 15.30 3.64
C GLY A 139 0.73 15.89 3.67
N SER A 140 -0.28 15.15 4.14
CA SER A 140 -1.65 15.70 4.23
C SER A 140 -2.44 15.10 5.40
N SER A 141 -2.91 15.98 6.29
CA SER A 141 -3.90 15.72 7.34
C SER A 141 -5.36 15.83 6.83
N GLY A 142 -5.56 16.41 5.64
CA GLY A 142 -6.88 16.65 5.03
C GLY A 142 -7.60 15.40 4.52
N TYR A 143 -8.85 15.52 4.08
CA TYR A 143 -9.72 14.37 3.71
C TYR A 143 -9.13 13.47 2.61
N SER A 144 -8.37 14.05 1.66
CA SER A 144 -7.76 13.29 0.57
C SER A 144 -6.37 13.78 0.16
N ALA A 145 -5.50 12.83 -0.23
CA ALA A 145 -4.19 13.11 -0.81
C ALA A 145 -4.00 12.33 -2.12
N LYS A 146 -3.56 13.00 -3.19
CA LYS A 146 -3.36 12.37 -4.51
C LYS A 146 -2.04 12.78 -5.17
N ILE A 147 -1.23 11.77 -5.52
CA ILE A 147 -0.14 11.90 -6.48
C ILE A 147 -0.61 11.25 -7.79
N GLY A 148 -0.61 12.00 -8.89
CA GLY A 148 -1.10 11.55 -10.20
C GLY A 148 -0.21 10.45 -10.80
N SER A 149 0.85 10.86 -11.49
CA SER A 149 1.97 10.00 -11.88
C SER A 149 3.23 10.57 -11.24
N SER A 150 4.26 9.76 -11.08
CA SER A 150 5.57 10.19 -10.58
C SER A 150 6.65 9.34 -11.25
N GLY A 151 7.86 9.89 -11.36
CA GLY A 151 9.03 9.17 -11.87
C GLY A 151 9.48 8.06 -10.93
N TYR A 152 10.73 8.10 -10.48
CA TYR A 152 11.35 6.99 -9.75
C TYR A 152 10.67 6.66 -8.41
N SER A 153 10.14 7.65 -7.69
CA SER A 153 9.51 7.44 -6.37
C SER A 153 8.32 8.35 -6.06
N ALA A 154 7.33 7.82 -5.33
CA ALA A 154 6.25 8.61 -4.74
C ALA A 154 5.99 8.23 -3.27
N LYS A 155 5.78 9.25 -2.43
CA LYS A 155 5.45 9.06 -1.02
C LYS A 155 4.29 9.96 -0.59
N ILE A 156 3.25 9.35 -0.01
CA ILE A 156 2.19 10.07 0.71
C ILE A 156 2.32 9.74 2.19
N GLY A 157 2.54 10.75 3.03
CA GLY A 157 2.30 10.70 4.47
C GLY A 157 0.94 11.30 4.78
N SER A 158 -0.07 10.49 5.06
CA SER A 158 -1.43 10.99 5.31
C SER A 158 -2.07 10.39 6.55
N SER A 159 -2.93 11.15 7.23
CA SER A 159 -3.87 10.64 8.24
C SER A 159 -5.34 10.78 7.81
N GLY A 160 -5.59 11.41 6.66
CA GLY A 160 -6.90 11.62 6.07
C GLY A 160 -7.65 10.38 5.59
N TYR A 161 -8.91 10.57 5.17
CA TYR A 161 -9.85 9.51 4.79
C TYR A 161 -9.40 8.70 3.56
N SER A 162 -8.71 9.33 2.61
CA SER A 162 -8.26 8.66 1.37
C SER A 162 -6.87 9.09 0.90
N ALA A 163 -6.08 8.13 0.43
CA ALA A 163 -4.77 8.40 -0.20
C ALA A 163 -4.62 7.63 -1.51
N LYS A 164 -4.18 8.32 -2.58
CA LYS A 164 -4.00 7.71 -3.92
C LYS A 164 -2.68 8.09 -4.58
N ILE A 165 -1.89 7.09 -4.95
CA ILE A 165 -0.78 7.21 -5.90
C ILE A 165 -1.22 6.54 -7.20
N GLY A 166 -1.22 7.24 -8.34
CA GLY A 166 -1.63 6.67 -9.63
C GLY A 166 -0.59 5.70 -10.20
N SER A 167 0.51 6.21 -10.73
CA SER A 167 1.59 5.37 -11.29
C SER A 167 2.97 5.85 -10.83
N SER A 168 3.85 4.92 -10.45
CA SER A 168 5.24 5.21 -10.04
C SER A 168 6.22 4.25 -10.70
N GLY A 169 7.41 4.75 -11.07
CA GLY A 169 8.50 3.96 -11.64
C GLY A 169 9.01 2.87 -10.71
N TYR A 170 9.79 3.21 -9.67
CA TYR A 170 10.51 2.21 -8.87
C TYR A 170 9.86 1.91 -7.51
N SER A 171 9.38 2.96 -6.83
CA SER A 171 8.83 2.84 -5.48
C SER A 171 7.60 3.73 -5.22
N ALA A 172 6.60 3.17 -4.57
CA ALA A 172 5.45 3.92 -4.05
C ALA A 172 5.20 3.58 -2.59
N LYS A 173 5.04 4.59 -1.73
CA LYS A 173 4.75 4.41 -0.31
C LYS A 173 3.61 5.30 0.18
N ILE A 174 2.59 4.70 0.77
CA ILE A 174 1.57 5.37 1.58
C ILE A 174 1.84 4.99 3.04
N GLY A 175 2.16 5.97 3.89
CA GLY A 175 2.69 5.76 5.25
C GLY A 175 1.66 5.24 6.26
N SER A 176 0.61 6.02 6.49
CA SER A 176 -0.61 5.68 7.21
C SER A 176 -1.75 6.22 6.36
N SER A 177 -2.96 5.72 6.52
CA SER A 177 -4.14 6.25 5.82
C SER A 177 -5.38 5.94 6.65
N GLY A 178 -6.37 6.83 6.57
CA GLY A 178 -7.72 6.59 7.08
C GLY A 178 -8.45 5.48 6.31
N TYR A 179 -9.71 5.72 5.94
CA TYR A 179 -10.62 4.68 5.44
C TYR A 179 -10.13 3.93 4.18
N SER A 180 -9.38 4.59 3.28
CA SER A 180 -8.96 3.99 2.01
C SER A 180 -7.56 4.38 1.54
N ALA A 181 -6.82 3.43 0.98
CA ALA A 181 -5.54 3.68 0.30
C ALA A 181 -5.42 2.92 -1.02
N LYS A 182 -4.94 3.62 -2.06
CA LYS A 182 -4.73 3.03 -3.39
C LYS A 182 -3.39 3.42 -3.99
N ILE A 183 -2.58 2.42 -4.32
CA ILE A 183 -1.45 2.55 -5.26
C ILE A 183 -1.90 1.89 -6.56
N GLY A 184 -1.84 2.59 -7.69
CA GLY A 184 -2.18 2.04 -9.00
C GLY A 184 -1.10 1.08 -9.50
N SER A 185 -0.26 1.52 -10.43
CA SER A 185 0.82 0.68 -10.98
C SER A 185 2.18 1.11 -10.45
N SER A 186 2.98 0.15 -9.96
CA SER A 186 4.34 0.42 -9.46
C SER A 186 5.34 -0.58 -10.06
N GLY A 187 6.56 -0.17 -10.38
CA GLY A 187 7.62 -1.08 -10.84
C GLY A 187 8.07 -2.05 -9.74
N TYR A 188 9.03 -1.71 -8.88
CA TYR A 188 9.68 -2.70 -8.01
C TYR A 188 9.04 -2.89 -6.63
N SER A 189 8.63 -1.80 -5.99
CA SER A 189 8.15 -1.83 -4.60
C SER A 189 6.92 -0.95 -4.40
N ALA A 190 5.89 -1.51 -3.77
CA ALA A 190 4.73 -0.76 -3.34
C ALA A 190 4.43 -1.11 -1.88
N LYS A 191 4.33 -0.09 -1.03
CA LYS A 191 4.00 -0.26 0.37
C LYS A 191 2.84 0.63 0.77
N ILE A 192 1.74 0.02 1.19
CA ILE A 192 0.72 0.68 2.02
C ILE A 192 1.00 0.24 3.46
N GLY A 193 1.14 1.19 4.38
CA GLY A 193 1.29 0.91 5.80
C GLY A 193 0.00 0.39 6.43
N SER A 194 -0.48 1.05 7.46
CA SER A 194 -1.77 0.74 8.09
C SER A 194 -2.90 1.50 7.40
N SER A 195 -3.98 0.81 7.05
CA SER A 195 -5.18 1.41 6.48
C SER A 195 -6.42 1.03 7.27
N GLY A 196 -7.42 1.91 7.32
CA GLY A 196 -8.74 1.63 7.90
C GLY A 196 -9.48 0.51 7.15
N TYR A 197 -10.44 0.84 6.28
CA TYR A 197 -11.31 -0.17 5.66
C TYR A 197 -10.71 -0.87 4.44
N SER A 198 -10.07 -0.13 3.53
CA SER A 198 -9.65 -0.67 2.24
C SER A 198 -8.23 -0.28 1.84
N ALA A 199 -7.46 -1.27 1.38
CA ALA A 199 -6.16 -1.06 0.78
C ALA A 199 -6.05 -1.81 -0.55
N LYS A 200 -5.65 -1.09 -1.60
CA LYS A 200 -5.43 -1.67 -2.93
C LYS A 200 -4.08 -1.28 -3.49
N ILE A 201 -3.26 -2.27 -3.78
CA ILE A 201 -2.11 -2.14 -4.68
C ILE A 201 -2.54 -2.78 -6.01
N GLY A 202 -2.43 -2.05 -7.11
CA GLY A 202 -2.71 -2.57 -8.45
C GLY A 202 -1.61 -3.53 -8.92
N SER A 203 -1.15 -3.36 -10.16
CA SER A 203 -0.06 -4.16 -10.71
C SER A 203 1.27 -3.70 -10.12
N SER A 204 2.03 -4.62 -9.55
CA SER A 204 3.30 -4.33 -8.90
C SER A 204 4.34 -5.39 -9.25
N GLY A 205 5.62 -5.02 -9.28
CA GLY A 205 6.72 -5.98 -9.45
C GLY A 205 7.07 -6.72 -8.15
N TYR A 206 8.36 -6.89 -7.90
CA TYR A 206 8.96 -7.85 -6.94
C TYR A 206 8.63 -7.70 -5.44
N SER A 207 7.86 -6.70 -5.00
CA SER A 207 7.62 -6.52 -3.56
C SER A 207 6.43 -5.60 -3.19
N ALA A 208 5.21 -6.09 -3.36
CA ALA A 208 4.04 -5.42 -2.80
C ALA A 208 3.76 -5.82 -1.35
N LYS A 209 3.58 -4.82 -0.48
CA LYS A 209 3.25 -5.00 0.93
C LYS A 209 2.08 -4.11 1.32
N ILE A 210 1.02 -4.73 1.81
CA ILE A 210 -0.02 -4.04 2.59
C ILE A 210 0.20 -4.44 4.05
N GLY A 211 0.27 -3.46 4.95
CA GLY A 211 0.36 -3.69 6.39
C GLY A 211 -0.95 -4.22 6.98
N SER A 212 -1.34 -3.71 8.15
CA SER A 212 -2.60 -4.08 8.80
C SER A 212 -3.78 -3.32 8.16
N SER A 213 -4.86 -4.02 7.84
CA SER A 213 -6.07 -3.44 7.22
C SER A 213 -7.36 -3.98 7.85
N GLY A 214 -8.36 -3.12 8.03
CA GLY A 214 -9.61 -3.43 8.74
C GLY A 214 -10.63 -4.31 8.01
N TYR A 215 -10.76 -4.27 6.67
CA TYR A 215 -11.81 -5.04 5.97
C TYR A 215 -11.45 -5.64 4.60
N SER A 216 -10.74 -4.90 3.73
CA SER A 216 -10.43 -5.38 2.38
C SER A 216 -9.02 -4.99 1.96
N ALA A 217 -8.17 -6.00 1.75
CA ALA A 217 -6.83 -5.82 1.21
C ALA A 217 -6.70 -6.55 -0.12
N LYS A 218 -6.33 -5.83 -1.18
CA LYS A 218 -6.11 -6.42 -2.50
C LYS A 218 -4.75 -6.01 -3.06
N ILE A 219 -3.93 -7.00 -3.33
CA ILE A 219 -2.75 -6.87 -4.20
C ILE A 219 -3.13 -7.47 -5.55
N GLY A 220 -2.95 -6.71 -6.64
CA GLY A 220 -3.19 -7.16 -8.00
C GLY A 220 -2.19 -8.23 -8.47
N SER A 221 -1.99 -8.30 -9.79
CA SER A 221 -0.94 -9.10 -10.40
C SER A 221 0.41 -8.61 -9.89
N SER A 222 1.04 -9.41 -9.03
CA SER A 222 2.32 -9.06 -8.39
C SER A 222 3.43 -9.95 -8.93
N GLY A 223 4.65 -9.41 -9.00
CA GLY A 223 5.88 -10.21 -9.02
C GLY A 223 6.14 -10.86 -7.65
N TYR A 224 7.27 -11.55 -7.52
CA TYR A 224 7.72 -12.29 -6.32
C TYR A 224 7.36 -11.63 -4.95
N SER A 225 7.10 -12.42 -3.91
CA SER A 225 7.04 -12.02 -2.49
C SER A 225 5.97 -11.00 -2.05
N ALA A 226 4.77 -11.02 -2.63
CA ALA A 226 3.65 -10.20 -2.14
C ALA A 226 3.21 -10.58 -0.71
N LYS A 227 3.00 -9.57 0.15
CA LYS A 227 2.56 -9.79 1.54
C LYS A 227 1.39 -8.88 1.90
N ILE A 228 0.34 -9.48 2.45
CA ILE A 228 -0.72 -8.78 3.17
C ILE A 228 -0.56 -9.13 4.65
N GLY A 229 -0.50 -8.13 5.53
CA GLY A 229 -0.41 -8.29 6.97
C GLY A 229 -1.69 -8.85 7.60
N SER A 230 -1.93 -8.53 8.88
CA SER A 230 -3.17 -8.88 9.57
C SER A 230 -4.33 -8.10 8.97
N SER A 231 -5.18 -8.78 8.20
CA SER A 231 -6.32 -8.18 7.50
C SER A 231 -7.65 -8.64 8.11
N GLY A 232 -8.68 -7.79 8.10
CA GLY A 232 -10.07 -8.21 8.25
C GLY A 232 -10.69 -8.76 6.95
N TYR A 233 -11.82 -9.45 7.10
CA TYR A 233 -12.85 -9.98 6.20
C TYR A 233 -12.65 -10.34 4.70
N SER A 234 -11.61 -9.92 3.96
CA SER A 234 -11.40 -10.32 2.54
C SER A 234 -10.03 -9.90 1.98
N ALA A 235 -8.99 -10.70 2.23
CA ALA A 235 -7.67 -10.48 1.62
C ALA A 235 -7.50 -11.24 0.30
N LYS A 236 -7.03 -10.55 -0.75
CA LYS A 236 -6.77 -11.17 -2.06
C LYS A 236 -5.41 -10.79 -2.63
N ILE A 237 -4.63 -11.79 -3.01
CA ILE A 237 -3.41 -11.63 -3.81
C ILE A 237 -3.67 -12.22 -5.21
N GLY A 238 -3.31 -11.47 -6.26
CA GLY A 238 -3.46 -11.85 -7.67
C GLY A 238 -2.57 -13.02 -8.13
N SER A 239 -2.50 -13.23 -9.44
CA SER A 239 -2.19 -14.51 -10.09
C SER A 239 -0.73 -14.98 -10.13
N SER A 240 0.27 -14.24 -9.62
CA SER A 240 1.66 -14.40 -10.09
C SER A 240 2.79 -14.28 -9.04
N GLY A 241 2.50 -14.35 -7.73
CA GLY A 241 3.53 -14.18 -6.70
C GLY A 241 4.16 -15.48 -6.19
N TYR A 242 5.42 -15.76 -6.54
CA TYR A 242 6.26 -16.70 -5.79
C TYR A 242 6.33 -16.25 -4.31
N SER A 243 6.13 -17.14 -3.35
CA SER A 243 6.17 -16.85 -1.90
C SER A 243 5.15 -15.81 -1.38
N ALA A 244 3.95 -15.76 -1.96
CA ALA A 244 2.87 -14.90 -1.48
C ALA A 244 2.42 -15.28 -0.05
N LYS A 245 2.21 -14.28 0.82
CA LYS A 245 1.76 -14.50 2.21
C LYS A 245 0.59 -13.60 2.59
N ILE A 246 -0.44 -14.19 3.19
CA ILE A 246 -1.53 -13.47 3.87
C ILE A 246 -1.46 -13.78 5.36
N GLY A 247 -1.53 -12.75 6.21
CA GLY A 247 -1.48 -12.83 7.68
C GLY A 247 -2.68 -13.52 8.34
N SER A 248 -2.75 -13.42 9.66
CA SER A 248 -3.45 -14.33 10.57
C SER A 248 -4.91 -13.97 10.93
N SER A 249 -5.72 -13.37 10.04
CA SER A 249 -7.09 -12.95 10.43
C SER A 249 -8.13 -12.75 9.30
N GLY A 250 -7.90 -13.23 8.09
CA GLY A 250 -8.80 -12.95 6.96
C GLY A 250 -9.91 -14.00 6.74
N TYR A 251 -11.16 -13.69 7.07
CA TYR A 251 -12.32 -14.35 6.46
C TYR A 251 -12.17 -14.27 4.91
N SER A 252 -12.43 -15.35 4.18
CA SER A 252 -12.37 -15.45 2.71
C SER A 252 -11.03 -15.05 2.04
N ALA A 253 -9.90 -15.38 2.66
CA ALA A 253 -8.58 -15.11 2.08
C ALA A 253 -8.32 -15.91 0.78
N LYS A 254 -7.87 -15.25 -0.29
CA LYS A 254 -7.61 -15.89 -1.60
C LYS A 254 -6.24 -15.53 -2.18
N ILE A 255 -5.46 -16.55 -2.53
CA ILE A 255 -4.24 -16.42 -3.34
C ILE A 255 -4.51 -17.01 -4.73
N GLY A 256 -4.11 -16.29 -5.78
CA GLY A 256 -4.27 -16.68 -7.19
C GLY A 256 -3.44 -17.90 -7.64
N SER A 257 -3.42 -18.14 -8.96
CA SER A 257 -3.11 -19.44 -9.59
C SER A 257 -1.67 -19.95 -9.44
N SER A 258 -0.65 -19.12 -9.18
CA SER A 258 0.75 -19.47 -9.53
C SER A 258 1.78 -19.31 -8.41
N GLY A 259 1.37 -19.41 -7.14
CA GLY A 259 2.26 -19.13 -6.01
C GLY A 259 3.03 -20.36 -5.51
N TYR A 260 4.27 -20.56 -5.96
CA TYR A 260 5.21 -21.44 -5.27
C TYR A 260 5.36 -20.98 -3.81
N SER A 261 5.26 -21.87 -2.82
CA SER A 261 5.37 -21.55 -1.38
C SER A 261 4.35 -20.52 -0.84
N ALA A 262 3.14 -20.48 -1.39
CA ALA A 262 2.06 -19.62 -0.87
C ALA A 262 1.64 -20.02 0.55
N LYS A 263 1.43 -19.03 1.44
CA LYS A 263 0.99 -19.24 2.82
C LYS A 263 -0.18 -18.35 3.21
N ILE A 264 -1.22 -18.94 3.79
CA ILE A 264 -2.31 -18.22 4.46
C ILE A 264 -2.22 -18.55 5.96
N GLY A 265 -2.27 -17.52 6.82
CA GLY A 265 -2.19 -17.62 8.27
C GLY A 265 -3.38 -18.32 8.95
N SER A 266 -3.41 -18.25 10.29
CA SER A 266 -4.06 -19.22 11.17
C SER A 266 -5.59 -19.33 11.10
N SER A 267 -6.37 -18.31 10.72
CA SER A 267 -7.80 -18.21 11.07
C SER A 267 -8.76 -17.75 9.95
N GLY A 268 -8.50 -18.16 8.71
CA GLY A 268 -9.37 -17.79 7.59
C GLY A 268 -10.51 -18.78 7.33
N TYR A 269 -11.75 -18.42 7.70
CA TYR A 269 -12.95 -19.06 7.14
C TYR A 269 -12.90 -18.96 5.60
N SER A 270 -13.14 -20.04 4.86
CA SER A 270 -13.14 -20.10 3.39
C SER A 270 -11.84 -19.70 2.68
N ALA A 271 -10.68 -20.03 3.26
CA ALA A 271 -9.38 -19.76 2.64
C ALA A 271 -9.15 -20.59 1.35
N LYS A 272 -8.70 -19.94 0.26
CA LYS A 272 -8.44 -20.59 -1.02
C LYS A 272 -7.07 -20.25 -1.63
N ILE A 273 -6.29 -21.28 -1.95
CA ILE A 273 -5.08 -21.16 -2.77
C ILE A 273 -5.35 -21.77 -4.17
N GLY A 274 -4.95 -21.06 -5.24
CA GLY A 274 -5.11 -21.49 -6.63
C GLY A 274 -4.29 -22.73 -7.05
N SER A 275 -4.32 -23.05 -8.35
CA SER A 275 -3.98 -24.35 -8.91
C SER A 275 -2.51 -24.81 -8.75
N SER A 276 -1.51 -23.92 -8.73
CA SER A 276 -0.12 -24.30 -9.10
C SER A 276 0.94 -24.13 -8.00
N GLY A 277 0.55 -24.17 -6.72
CA GLY A 277 1.47 -23.88 -5.61
C GLY A 277 2.23 -25.10 -5.10
N TYR A 278 3.47 -25.32 -5.53
CA TYR A 278 4.41 -26.21 -4.83
C TYR A 278 4.54 -25.75 -3.36
N SER A 279 4.42 -26.64 -2.37
CA SER A 279 4.53 -26.32 -0.93
C SER A 279 3.54 -25.28 -0.39
N ALA A 280 2.31 -25.25 -0.91
CA ALA A 280 1.25 -24.39 -0.38
C ALA A 280 0.83 -24.79 1.05
N LYS A 281 0.65 -23.80 1.93
CA LYS A 281 0.21 -24.01 3.33
C LYS A 281 -0.96 -23.12 3.73
N ILE A 282 -1.99 -23.71 4.33
CA ILE A 282 -3.07 -23.00 5.03
C ILE A 282 -2.98 -23.34 6.52
N GLY A 283 -3.08 -22.32 7.40
CA GLY A 283 -3.02 -22.46 8.86
C GLY A 283 -4.25 -23.12 9.50
N SER A 284 -4.28 -23.10 10.85
CA SER A 284 -4.98 -24.05 11.73
C SER A 284 -6.41 -23.69 12.20
N SER A 285 -7.25 -22.94 11.46
CA SER A 285 -8.64 -22.67 11.91
C SER A 285 -9.56 -22.12 10.82
N GLY A 286 -9.59 -22.77 9.65
CA GLY A 286 -10.43 -22.33 8.52
C GLY A 286 -11.52 -23.33 8.16
N TYR A 287 -12.79 -23.02 8.46
CA TYR A 287 -13.93 -23.70 7.83
C TYR A 287 -13.77 -23.63 6.29
N SER A 288 -13.98 -24.73 5.56
CA SER A 288 -13.97 -24.78 4.09
C SER A 288 -12.65 -24.37 3.39
N ALA A 289 -11.50 -24.74 3.94
CA ALA A 289 -10.19 -24.49 3.31
C ALA A 289 -9.99 -25.31 2.01
N LYS A 290 -9.55 -24.66 0.92
CA LYS A 290 -9.31 -25.31 -0.38
C LYS A 290 -7.95 -24.97 -1.01
N ILE A 291 -7.19 -26.00 -1.36
CA ILE A 291 -5.99 -25.88 -2.22
C ILE A 291 -6.29 -26.49 -3.60
N GLY A 292 -5.88 -25.80 -4.68
CA GLY A 292 -6.05 -26.24 -6.06
C GLY A 292 -5.16 -27.42 -6.50
N SER A 293 -5.23 -27.76 -7.80
CA SER A 293 -4.95 -29.09 -8.37
C SER A 293 -3.50 -29.42 -8.81
N SER A 294 -2.44 -28.80 -8.27
CA SER A 294 -1.08 -29.01 -8.84
C SER A 294 0.12 -28.77 -7.90
N GLY A 295 -0.05 -28.81 -6.58
CA GLY A 295 1.04 -28.57 -5.64
C GLY A 295 1.65 -29.85 -5.04
N TYR A 296 2.92 -30.13 -5.30
CA TYR A 296 3.70 -31.07 -4.47
C TYR A 296 3.72 -30.58 -3.01
N SER A 297 3.58 -31.46 -2.03
CA SER A 297 3.69 -31.13 -0.59
C SER A 297 2.69 -30.08 -0.05
N ALA A 298 1.44 -30.10 -0.52
CA ALA A 298 0.38 -29.25 0.03
C ALA A 298 0.01 -29.63 1.47
N LYS A 299 -0.13 -28.64 2.36
CA LYS A 299 -0.52 -28.84 3.77
C LYS A 299 -1.66 -27.92 4.19
N ILE A 300 -2.72 -28.50 4.74
CA ILE A 300 -3.77 -27.77 5.47
C ILE A 300 -3.61 -28.12 6.96
N GLY A 301 -3.56 -27.11 7.83
CA GLY A 301 -3.46 -27.27 9.29
C GLY A 301 -4.71 -27.91 9.91
N SER A 302 -4.67 -28.12 11.23
CA SER A 302 -5.75 -28.71 12.02
C SER A 302 -6.91 -27.73 12.22
N SER A 303 -8.16 -28.18 12.14
CA SER A 303 -9.42 -27.46 12.42
C SER A 303 -10.08 -26.66 11.28
N GLY A 304 -11.12 -27.28 10.69
CA GLY A 304 -12.06 -26.68 9.76
C GLY A 304 -13.08 -27.70 9.23
N TYR A 305 -14.38 -27.39 9.28
CA TYR A 305 -15.39 -28.21 8.60
C TYR A 305 -15.13 -28.19 7.09
N SER A 306 -14.94 -29.35 6.46
CA SER A 306 -14.80 -29.52 4.99
C SER A 306 -13.49 -29.01 4.36
N ALA A 307 -12.36 -29.65 4.67
CA ALA A 307 -11.08 -29.37 4.02
C ALA A 307 -10.93 -30.12 2.69
N LYS A 308 -10.50 -29.43 1.62
CA LYS A 308 -10.27 -30.06 0.30
C LYS A 308 -8.92 -29.69 -0.30
N ILE A 309 -8.11 -30.70 -0.58
CA ILE A 309 -6.95 -30.60 -1.47
C ILE A 309 -7.35 -31.19 -2.83
N GLY A 310 -7.12 -30.45 -3.92
CA GLY A 310 -7.33 -30.95 -5.29
C GLY A 310 -6.43 -32.14 -5.64
N SER A 311 -6.53 -32.62 -6.88
CA SER A 311 -5.62 -33.66 -7.39
C SER A 311 -4.18 -33.15 -7.30
N SER A 312 -3.24 -33.88 -6.69
CA SER A 312 -1.87 -33.36 -6.46
C SER A 312 -0.80 -34.45 -6.59
N GLY A 313 0.40 -34.06 -7.04
CA GLY A 313 1.60 -34.90 -6.95
C GLY A 313 2.11 -35.01 -5.50
N TYR A 314 2.88 -36.07 -5.23
CA TYR A 314 3.60 -36.46 -4.00
C TYR A 314 3.35 -35.65 -2.69
N SER A 315 2.91 -36.36 -1.64
CA SER A 315 2.90 -35.95 -0.21
C SER A 315 1.89 -34.87 0.24
N ALA A 316 0.60 -35.02 -0.07
CA ALA A 316 -0.46 -34.17 0.48
C ALA A 316 -0.80 -34.51 1.94
N LYS A 317 -0.97 -33.49 2.80
CA LYS A 317 -1.37 -33.68 4.22
C LYS A 317 -2.50 -32.73 4.64
N ILE A 318 -3.56 -33.29 5.21
CA ILE A 318 -4.59 -32.56 5.95
C ILE A 318 -4.43 -32.89 7.44
N GLY A 319 -4.42 -31.87 8.31
CA GLY A 319 -4.39 -32.02 9.77
C GLY A 319 -5.68 -32.63 10.35
N SER A 320 -5.73 -32.78 11.67
CA SER A 320 -6.87 -33.33 12.42
C SER A 320 -7.94 -32.25 12.71
N SER A 321 -9.20 -32.67 12.86
CA SER A 321 -10.43 -31.92 13.24
C SER A 321 -11.26 -31.24 12.13
N GLY A 322 -12.27 -31.96 11.62
CA GLY A 322 -13.32 -31.41 10.77
C GLY A 322 -14.29 -32.50 10.26
N TYR A 323 -15.58 -32.19 10.13
CA TYR A 323 -16.64 -33.15 9.72
C TYR A 323 -16.33 -33.91 8.42
N SER A 324 -15.75 -33.24 7.41
CA SER A 324 -15.30 -33.88 6.17
C SER A 324 -13.90 -33.45 5.75
N ALA A 325 -13.11 -34.39 5.24
CA ALA A 325 -11.81 -34.15 4.63
C ALA A 325 -11.68 -34.93 3.32
N LYS A 326 -11.30 -34.23 2.25
CA LYS A 326 -11.10 -34.84 0.92
C LYS A 326 -9.77 -34.45 0.31
N ILE A 327 -8.95 -35.47 0.03
CA ILE A 327 -7.83 -35.36 -0.90
C ILE A 327 -8.30 -35.94 -2.24
N GLY A 328 -8.06 -35.22 -3.35
CA GLY A 328 -8.34 -35.72 -4.70
C GLY A 328 -7.46 -36.90 -5.10
N SER A 329 -7.24 -37.10 -6.41
CA SER A 329 -6.26 -38.09 -6.90
C SER A 329 -4.85 -37.66 -6.51
N SER A 330 -4.11 -38.50 -5.80
CA SER A 330 -2.80 -38.15 -5.23
C SER A 330 -1.67 -39.02 -5.75
N GLY A 331 -0.47 -38.46 -5.90
CA GLY A 331 0.78 -39.23 -5.95
C GLY A 331 1.16 -39.83 -4.59
N TYR A 332 2.35 -40.41 -4.49
CA TYR A 332 2.92 -41.12 -3.32
C TYR A 332 2.67 -40.40 -1.97
N SER A 333 2.29 -41.14 -0.92
CA SER A 333 2.22 -40.72 0.50
C SER A 333 1.18 -39.65 0.89
N ALA A 334 -0.10 -39.85 0.58
CA ALA A 334 -1.18 -38.99 1.08
C ALA A 334 -1.60 -39.33 2.53
N LYS A 335 -1.80 -38.30 3.38
CA LYS A 335 -2.19 -38.48 4.79
C LYS A 335 -3.32 -37.56 5.24
N ILE A 336 -4.36 -38.14 5.85
CA ILE A 336 -5.41 -37.42 6.59
C ILE A 336 -5.29 -37.79 8.08
N GLY A 337 -5.30 -36.78 8.96
CA GLY A 337 -5.21 -36.97 10.43
C GLY A 337 -6.53 -37.29 11.13
N SER A 338 -6.42 -37.63 12.42
CA SER A 338 -7.47 -38.19 13.30
C SER A 338 -8.41 -37.15 13.92
N SER A 339 -9.57 -36.90 13.28
CA SER A 339 -10.85 -36.54 13.94
C SER A 339 -11.89 -35.93 12.96
N GLY A 340 -12.42 -36.73 12.04
CA GLY A 340 -13.54 -36.32 11.18
C GLY A 340 -14.48 -37.49 10.89
N ASP A 341 -15.76 -37.16 10.69
CA ASP A 341 -16.83 -38.13 10.43
C ASP A 341 -16.72 -38.74 9.03
N TYR A 342 -16.20 -37.98 8.06
CA TYR A 342 -16.03 -38.45 6.68
C TYR A 342 -14.64 -38.12 6.14
N ALA A 343 -13.82 -39.14 5.89
CA ALA A 343 -12.50 -38.98 5.27
C ALA A 343 -12.40 -39.72 3.94
N LYS A 344 -12.00 -39.02 2.87
CA LYS A 344 -11.80 -39.63 1.54
C LYS A 344 -10.48 -39.23 0.89
N ILE A 345 -9.70 -40.23 0.49
CA ILE A 345 -8.58 -40.10 -0.44
C ILE A 345 -9.04 -40.70 -1.79
N GLY A 346 -8.86 -39.97 -2.89
CA GLY A 346 -9.19 -40.46 -4.24
C GLY A 346 -8.22 -41.50 -4.78
N SER A 347 -8.25 -41.71 -6.12
CA SER A 347 -7.34 -42.58 -6.90
C SER A 347 -5.87 -42.35 -6.51
N SER A 348 -5.23 -43.34 -5.88
CA SER A 348 -3.95 -43.15 -5.19
C SER A 348 -2.74 -43.75 -5.91
N GLY A 349 -1.59 -43.05 -5.89
CA GLY A 349 -0.26 -43.68 -5.87
C GLY A 349 0.09 -44.25 -4.49
N ASP A 350 1.27 -44.85 -4.32
CA ASP A 350 1.61 -45.70 -3.16
C ASP A 350 1.56 -45.00 -1.77
N TYR A 351 1.24 -45.75 -0.71
CA TYR A 351 1.27 -45.36 0.72
C TYR A 351 0.23 -44.33 1.19
N ALA A 352 -1.06 -44.61 0.99
CA ALA A 352 -2.14 -43.79 1.54
C ALA A 352 -2.45 -44.13 3.01
N LYS A 353 -2.62 -43.10 3.88
CA LYS A 353 -3.01 -43.32 5.28
C LYS A 353 -4.12 -42.37 5.74
N ILE A 354 -5.17 -42.96 6.32
CA ILE A 354 -6.21 -42.26 7.07
C ILE A 354 -6.17 -42.75 8.51
N GLY A 355 -6.03 -41.83 9.46
CA GLY A 355 -6.47 -42.09 10.84
C GLY A 355 -7.76 -41.31 11.04
N SER A 356 -8.90 -41.94 11.27
CA SER A 356 -10.17 -41.26 11.60
C SER A 356 -10.70 -41.81 12.94
N SER A 357 -11.53 -41.02 13.62
CA SER A 357 -12.31 -41.49 14.76
C SER A 357 -13.82 -41.45 14.50
N GLY A 358 -14.23 -41.01 13.31
CA GLY A 358 -15.62 -40.81 12.94
C GLY A 358 -16.13 -41.83 11.92
N ASP A 359 -17.39 -41.65 11.51
CA ASP A 359 -18.29 -42.65 10.92
C ASP A 359 -17.78 -43.37 9.66
N SER A 360 -17.07 -42.69 8.76
CA SER A 360 -16.69 -43.25 7.46
C SER A 360 -15.30 -42.85 6.96
N ALA A 361 -14.53 -43.84 6.50
CA ALA A 361 -13.24 -43.65 5.83
C ALA A 361 -13.14 -44.43 4.51
N GLN A 362 -12.72 -43.76 3.44
CA GLN A 362 -12.58 -44.37 2.11
C GLN A 362 -11.25 -44.00 1.41
N ILE A 363 -10.57 -45.02 0.85
CA ILE A 363 -9.43 -44.87 -0.06
C ILE A 363 -9.79 -45.48 -1.43
N GLY A 364 -9.75 -44.68 -2.49
CA GLY A 364 -9.97 -45.14 -3.87
C GLY A 364 -8.67 -45.67 -4.50
N SER A 365 -8.43 -46.97 -4.44
CA SER A 365 -7.77 -47.82 -5.46
C SER A 365 -6.64 -47.23 -6.36
N SER A 366 -5.37 -47.67 -6.16
CA SER A 366 -4.35 -48.02 -7.21
C SER A 366 -2.87 -48.08 -6.75
N GLY A 367 -2.53 -48.09 -5.44
CA GLY A 367 -1.14 -48.06 -4.95
C GLY A 367 -0.72 -49.24 -4.05
N ASP A 368 0.59 -49.42 -3.84
CA ASP A 368 1.21 -50.57 -3.15
C ASP A 368 0.80 -50.79 -1.69
N SER A 369 0.45 -49.70 -0.99
CA SER A 369 0.10 -49.74 0.44
C SER A 369 -1.00 -48.76 0.81
N ALA A 370 -1.99 -49.23 1.58
CA ALA A 370 -3.07 -48.42 2.12
C ALA A 370 -3.40 -48.82 3.57
N GLN A 371 -3.52 -47.83 4.46
CA GLN A 371 -3.91 -48.04 5.86
C GLN A 371 -5.06 -47.12 6.26
N ILE A 372 -6.12 -47.70 6.82
CA ILE A 372 -7.16 -47.00 7.56
C ILE A 372 -7.10 -47.45 9.02
N GLY A 373 -6.99 -46.51 9.95
CA GLY A 373 -7.33 -46.74 11.36
C GLY A 373 -8.55 -45.90 11.71
N SER A 374 -9.71 -46.53 11.91
CA SER A 374 -10.99 -45.89 12.21
C SER A 374 -11.61 -46.42 13.50
N SER A 375 -12.29 -45.60 14.29
CA SER A 375 -13.17 -46.10 15.37
C SER A 375 -14.67 -46.08 15.00
N GLY A 376 -15.02 -45.59 13.81
CA GLY A 376 -16.40 -45.44 13.34
C GLY A 376 -16.93 -46.63 12.53
N ASP A 377 -18.16 -46.46 12.02
CA ASP A 377 -19.02 -47.53 11.52
C ASP A 377 -18.57 -48.16 10.20
N SER A 378 -17.88 -47.41 9.32
CA SER A 378 -17.53 -47.88 7.98
C SER A 378 -16.10 -47.53 7.55
N ALA A 379 -15.36 -48.54 7.10
CA ALA A 379 -14.03 -48.39 6.52
C ALA A 379 -13.91 -49.21 5.23
N GLN A 380 -13.53 -48.55 4.13
CA GLN A 380 -13.42 -49.17 2.81
C GLN A 380 -12.12 -48.81 2.08
N ILE A 381 -11.44 -49.83 1.56
CA ILE A 381 -10.27 -49.68 0.69
C ILE A 381 -10.56 -50.42 -0.63
N GLY A 382 -10.57 -49.69 -1.75
CA GLY A 382 -10.79 -50.29 -3.09
C GLY A 382 -9.53 -50.86 -3.77
N SER A 383 -8.48 -51.23 -3.03
CA SER A 383 -7.12 -51.42 -3.58
C SER A 383 -6.93 -52.71 -4.40
N SER A 384 -6.07 -52.65 -5.42
CA SER A 384 -5.44 -53.81 -6.09
C SER A 384 -3.96 -54.01 -5.69
N GLY A 385 -3.52 -53.39 -4.58
CA GLY A 385 -2.12 -53.33 -4.13
C GLY A 385 -1.71 -54.43 -3.14
N TYR A 386 -0.40 -54.50 -2.84
CA TYR A 386 0.23 -55.58 -2.08
C TYR A 386 -0.04 -55.56 -0.56
N TYR A 387 -0.22 -54.39 0.07
CA TYR A 387 -0.37 -54.27 1.52
C TYR A 387 -1.57 -53.40 1.92
N VAL A 388 -2.61 -54.04 2.45
CA VAL A 388 -3.82 -53.36 2.92
C VAL A 388 -4.04 -53.64 4.40
N GLN A 389 -4.30 -52.59 5.19
CA GLN A 389 -4.64 -52.71 6.62
C GLN A 389 -5.85 -51.84 6.97
N ILE A 390 -6.83 -52.44 7.63
CA ILE A 390 -7.98 -51.77 8.23
C ILE A 390 -8.01 -52.15 9.70
N ASP A 391 -7.78 -51.18 10.58
CA ASP A 391 -8.02 -51.31 12.02
C ASP A 391 -9.33 -50.58 12.33
N SER A 392 -10.42 -51.30 12.62
CA SER A 392 -11.74 -50.71 12.88
C SER A 392 -12.54 -51.39 13.98
N THR A 393 -13.37 -50.60 14.68
CA THR A 393 -14.25 -51.05 15.79
C THR A 393 -15.74 -51.00 15.48
N GLY A 394 -16.16 -50.47 14.32
CA GLY A 394 -17.58 -50.34 13.94
C GLY A 394 -18.21 -51.58 13.29
N GLU A 395 -19.54 -51.68 13.33
CA GLU A 395 -20.32 -52.88 12.96
C GLU A 395 -20.24 -53.26 11.47
N ASP A 396 -20.02 -52.30 10.57
CA ASP A 396 -20.01 -52.47 9.10
C ASP A 396 -18.61 -52.28 8.48
N SER A 397 -17.58 -52.42 9.31
CA SER A 397 -16.20 -52.10 8.94
C SER A 397 -15.43 -53.28 8.31
N GLY A 398 -14.64 -53.02 7.26
CA GLY A 398 -13.71 -54.01 6.70
C GLY A 398 -13.90 -54.40 5.22
N LYS A 399 -14.53 -53.56 4.40
CA LYS A 399 -14.70 -53.88 2.96
C LYS A 399 -13.41 -53.58 2.18
N ILE A 400 -12.76 -54.64 1.71
CA ILE A 400 -11.64 -54.58 0.76
C ILE A 400 -12.13 -55.16 -0.56
N ALA A 401 -11.92 -54.46 -1.67
CA ALA A 401 -12.29 -54.94 -3.01
C ALA A 401 -11.08 -54.84 -3.97
N GLY A 402 -10.72 -55.95 -4.62
CA GLY A 402 -9.62 -56.03 -5.60
C GLY A 402 -8.95 -57.42 -5.66
N ASP A 403 -7.94 -57.57 -6.52
CA ASP A 403 -7.11 -58.78 -6.63
C ASP A 403 -5.95 -58.68 -5.62
N HIS A 404 -5.86 -59.57 -4.64
CA HIS A 404 -5.04 -59.40 -3.44
C HIS A 404 -4.00 -60.50 -3.27
N ARG A 405 -2.70 -60.14 -3.22
CA ARG A 405 -1.60 -61.09 -3.03
C ARG A 405 -1.18 -61.29 -1.56
N LEU A 406 -1.52 -60.39 -0.63
CA LEU A 406 -1.22 -60.54 0.80
C LEU A 406 -2.16 -59.65 1.66
N ILE A 407 -3.03 -60.25 2.49
CA ILE A 407 -3.87 -59.53 3.47
C ILE A 407 -3.24 -59.76 4.85
N LYS A 408 -2.67 -58.72 5.47
CA LYS A 408 -2.18 -58.78 6.86
C LYS A 408 -3.10 -57.99 7.78
N ALA A 409 -3.88 -58.74 8.56
CA ALA A 409 -4.66 -58.33 9.72
C ALA A 409 -5.86 -57.39 9.45
N ILE A 410 -7.04 -58.01 9.35
CA ILE A 410 -8.29 -57.39 9.81
C ILE A 410 -8.32 -57.61 11.33
N LYS A 411 -8.05 -56.57 12.13
CA LYS A 411 -8.23 -56.66 13.59
C LYS A 411 -9.57 -56.04 13.95
N LEU A 412 -10.64 -56.81 13.78
CA LEU A 412 -11.97 -56.48 14.29
C LEU A 412 -11.96 -56.67 15.80
N THR A 413 -11.97 -55.57 16.55
CA THR A 413 -12.11 -55.65 18.01
C THR A 413 -13.59 -55.47 18.30
N LYS A 414 -14.35 -56.57 18.35
CA LYS A 414 -15.73 -56.55 18.86
C LYS A 414 -15.68 -56.20 20.35
N LYS A 415 -16.45 -55.21 20.78
CA LYS A 415 -16.73 -54.99 22.20
C LYS A 415 -17.92 -55.82 22.63
#